data_AF-A0A528MYH3-F1
#
_entry.id   AF-A0A528MYH3-F1
#
_cell.length_a   1.000
_cell.length_b   1.000
_cell.length_c   1.000
_cell.angle_alpha   90.00
_cell.angle_beta   90.00
_cell.angle_gamma   90.00
#
_symmetry.space_group_name_H-M   'P 1'
#
loop_
_entity.id
_entity.type
_entity.pdbx_description
1 polymer ?
#
loop_
_entity_poly.entity_id
_entity_poly.type
_entity_poly.pdbx_seq_one_letter_code
_entity_poly.pdbx_strand_id
1 'polypeptide(L)' 'ALRQLIEAAVADGSIRSDVDASDVLHALGGIYSAPDTEDWRDRSRRLVSLLMDGLRFGAGKSANGG' A
#
# COMPACT_ATOMS: atom_id res chain seq x y z
N ALA A 1 6.49 -11.07 -8.21
CA ALA A 1 6.09 -11.26 -6.79
C ALA A 1 5.14 -10.16 -6.32
N LEU A 2 5.60 -8.92 -6.09
CA LEU A 2 4.71 -7.85 -5.58
C LEU A 2 3.48 -7.60 -6.46
N ARG A 3 3.66 -7.56 -7.78
CA ARG A 3 2.54 -7.41 -8.73
C ARG A 3 1.42 -8.43 -8.50
N GLN A 4 1.77 -9.71 -8.35
CA GLN A 4 0.81 -10.79 -8.12
C GLN A 4 0.08 -10.65 -6.77
N LEU A 5 0.78 -10.16 -5.73
CA LEU A 5 0.16 -9.89 -4.43
C LEU A 5 -0.86 -8.75 -4.53
N ILE A 6 -0.52 -7.68 -5.24
CA ILE A 6 -1.43 -6.55 -5.47
C ILE A 6 -2.62 -6.99 -6.32
N GLU A 7 -2.39 -7.73 -7.42
CA GLU A 7 -3.45 -8.29 -8.26
C GLU A 7 -4.42 -9.16 -7.45
N ALA A 8 -3.89 -10.05 -6.59
CA ALA A 8 -4.72 -10.89 -5.72
C ALA A 8 -5.50 -10.09 -4.68
N ALA A 9 -4.89 -9.08 -4.06
CA ALA A 9 -5.55 -8.23 -3.06
C ALA A 9 -6.64 -7.34 -3.68
N VAL A 10 -6.46 -6.89 -4.92
CA VAL A 10 -7.51 -6.20 -5.70
C VAL A 10 -8.63 -7.17 -6.03
N ALA A 11 -8.31 -8.38 -6.49
CA ALA A 11 -9.31 -9.39 -6.87
C ALA A 11 -10.18 -9.84 -5.69
N ASP A 12 -9.61 -9.94 -4.48
CA ASP A 12 -10.32 -10.24 -3.24
C ASP A 12 -11.01 -9.00 -2.61
N GLY A 13 -10.79 -7.81 -3.18
CA GLY A 13 -11.38 -6.57 -2.68
C GLY A 13 -10.78 -6.08 -1.36
N SER A 14 -9.63 -6.62 -0.96
CA SER A 14 -8.86 -6.23 0.22
C SER A 14 -8.22 -4.84 0.08
N ILE A 15 -7.94 -4.39 -1.15
CA ILE A 15 -7.46 -3.04 -1.47
C ILE A 15 -8.23 -2.43 -2.65
N ARG A 16 -8.17 -1.12 -2.80
CA ARG A 16 -8.78 -0.37 -3.92
C ARG A 16 -8.18 -0.79 -5.27
N SER A 17 -9.01 -0.79 -6.32
CA SER A 17 -8.67 -1.36 -7.64
C SER A 17 -7.91 -0.44 -8.59
N ASP A 18 -7.77 0.84 -8.24
CA ASP A 18 -7.12 1.88 -9.05
C ASP A 18 -5.66 2.12 -8.62
N VAL A 19 -4.97 1.08 -8.14
CA VAL A 19 -3.55 1.14 -7.74
C VAL A 19 -2.68 0.36 -8.70
N ASP A 20 -1.50 0.90 -8.99
CA ASP A 20 -0.44 0.19 -9.71
C ASP A 20 0.56 -0.43 -8.72
N ALA A 21 0.99 -1.66 -8.98
CA ALA A 21 1.97 -2.34 -8.14
C ALA A 21 3.34 -1.66 -8.12
N SER A 22 3.71 -0.95 -9.19
CA SER A 22 4.95 -0.16 -9.28
C SER A 22 4.89 1.08 -8.38
N ASP A 23 3.73 1.73 -8.26
CA ASP A 23 3.54 2.86 -7.35
C ASP A 23 3.68 2.42 -5.89
N VAL A 24 3.11 1.25 -5.54
CA VAL A 24 3.29 0.66 -4.20
C VAL A 24 4.76 0.34 -3.93
N LEU A 25 5.48 -0.21 -4.91
CA LEU A 25 6.91 -0.50 -4.78
C LEU A 25 7.73 0.78 -4.58
N HIS A 26 7.46 1.83 -5.36
CA HIS A 26 8.14 3.11 -5.23
C HIS A 26 7.86 3.78 -3.90
N ALA A 27 6.61 3.73 -3.41
CA ALA A 27 6.26 4.26 -2.09
C ALA A 27 7.07 3.55 -0.98
N LEU A 28 7.12 2.21 -1.00
CA LEU A 28 7.94 1.44 -0.07
C LEU A 28 9.43 1.77 -0.20
N GLY A 29 9.94 1.88 -1.43
CA GLY A 29 11.32 2.28 -1.70
C GLY A 29 11.66 3.63 -1.08
N GLY A 30 10.81 4.64 -1.26
CA GLY A 30 10.97 5.96 -0.64
C GLY A 30 10.88 5.94 0.88
N ILE A 31 9.95 5.14 1.44
CA ILE A 31 9.82 4.96 2.89
C ILE A 31 11.05 4.29 3.49
N TYR A 32 11.78 3.45 2.75
CA TYR A 32 12.99 2.77 3.21
C TYR A 32 14.30 3.43 2.76
N SER A 33 14.25 4.47 1.91
CA SER A 33 15.44 5.22 1.49
C SER A 33 15.74 6.43 2.36
N ALA A 34 14.86 6.79 3.29
CA ALA A 34 15.11 7.92 4.18
C ALA A 34 16.29 7.65 5.14
N PRO A 35 16.96 8.70 5.63
CA PRO A 35 18.16 8.57 6.44
C PRO A 35 17.94 7.74 7.71
N ASP A 36 18.96 6.96 8.08
CA ASP A 36 18.97 6.16 9.29
C ASP A 36 19.14 7.06 10.52
N THR A 37 18.02 7.48 11.09
CA THR A 37 17.89 8.23 12.34
C THR A 37 17.49 7.31 13.48
N GLU A 38 17.66 7.73 14.73
CA GLU A 38 17.26 6.91 15.89
C GLU A 38 15.77 6.50 15.87
N ASP A 39 14.91 7.35 15.29
CA ASP A 39 13.47 7.11 15.14
C ASP A 39 13.07 6.47 13.80
N TRP A 40 14.04 6.12 12.95
CA TRP A 40 13.83 5.66 11.58
C TRP A 40 12.84 4.49 11.51
N ARG A 41 13.12 3.42 12.25
CA ARG A 41 12.30 2.20 12.23
C ARG A 41 10.85 2.47 12.61
N ASP A 42 10.62 3.28 13.63
CA ASP A 42 9.28 3.64 14.08
C ASP A 42 8.56 4.55 13.09
N ARG A 43 9.30 5.49 12.49
CA ARG A 43 8.79 6.35 11.42
C ARG A 43 8.40 5.53 10.19
N SER A 44 9.26 4.65 9.69
CA SER A 44 8.97 3.79 8.54
C SER A 44 7.76 2.91 8.82
N ARG A 45 7.63 2.36 10.04
CA ARG A 45 6.44 1.59 10.44
C ARG A 45 5.16 2.42 10.33
N ARG A 46 5.15 3.66 10.85
CA ARG A 46 3.98 4.56 10.75
C ARG A 46 3.64 4.89 9.29
N LEU A 47 4.65 5.14 8.46
CA LEU A 47 4.46 5.43 7.03
C LEU A 47 3.93 4.23 6.25
N VAL A 48 4.43 3.02 6.53
CA VAL A 48 3.88 1.78 5.95
C VAL A 48 2.43 1.59 6.37
N SER A 49 2.09 1.82 7.65
CA SER A 49 0.70 1.75 8.11
C SER A 49 -0.19 2.74 7.36
N LEU A 50 0.26 3.99 7.19
CA LEU A 50 -0.47 5.01 6.42
C LEU A 50 -0.68 4.60 4.96
N LEU A 51 0.35 4.04 4.31
CA LEU A 51 0.24 3.50 2.95
C LEU A 51 -0.82 2.39 2.89
N MET A 52 -0.78 1.43 3.82
CA MET A 52 -1.74 0.34 3.87
C MET A 52 -3.18 0.82 4.15
N ASP A 53 -3.35 1.86 4.96
CA ASP A 53 -4.65 2.50 5.17
C ASP A 53 -5.17 3.16 3.89
N GLY A 54 -4.31 3.86 3.16
CA GLY A 54 -4.65 4.45 1.86
C GLY A 54 -5.02 3.42 0.78
N LEU A 55 -4.36 2.25 0.79
CA LEU A 55 -4.70 1.14 -0.11
C LEU A 55 -6.06 0.51 0.24
N ARG A 56 -6.39 0.40 1.53
CA ARG A 56 -7.68 -0.15 2.00
C ARG A 56 -8.83 0.85 1.89
N PHE A 57 -8.54 2.14 1.82
CA PHE A 57 -9.57 3.16 1.72
C PHE A 57 -10.39 2.99 0.44
N GLY A 58 -11.70 2.79 0.59
CA GLY A 58 -12.60 2.56 -0.55
C GLY A 58 -12.58 1.14 -1.12
N ALA A 59 -11.78 0.22 -0.56
CA ALA A 59 -11.84 -1.19 -0.88
C ALA A 59 -13.24 -1.76 -0.57
N GLY A 60 -13.75 -2.65 -1.42
CA GLY A 60 -15.11 -3.19 -1.34
C GLY A 60 -16.24 -2.23 -1.78
N LYS A 61 -16.01 -0.92 -1.91
CA LYS A 61 -17.04 0.03 -2.39
C LYS A 61 -17.30 -0.07 -3.89
N SER A 62 -16.29 -0.41 -4.68
CA SER A 62 -16.43 -0.66 -6.14
C SER A 62 -17.17 -1.97 -6.47
N ALA A 63 -17.27 -2.91 -5.52
CA ALA A 63 -17.99 -4.17 -5.72
C ALA A 63 -19.50 -4.05 -5.47
N ASN A 64 -19.98 -2.91 -4.94
CA ASN A 64 -21.38 -2.73 -4.56
C ASN A 64 -22.04 -1.47 -5.17
N GLY A 65 -21.45 -0.92 -6.24
CA GLY A 65 -22.09 0.10 -7.08
C GLY A 65 -22.87 -0.55 -8.21
N GLY A 66 -24.03 -1.13 -7.86
CA GLY A 66 -25.07 -1.53 -8.82
C GLY A 66 -25.95 -0.35 -9.21
#